data_AF-A0A1V6CEX6-F1
#
_entry.id   AF-A0A1V6CEX6-F1
#
_cell.length_a   1.000
_cell.length_b   1.000
_cell.length_c   1.000
_cell.angle_alpha   90.00
_cell.angle_beta   90.00
_cell.angle_gamma   90.00
#
_symmetry.space_group_name_H-M   'P 1'
#
loop_
_entity.id
_entity.type
_entity.pdbx_description
1 polymer ?
#
loop_
_entity_poly.entity_id
_entity_poly.type
_entity_poly.pdbx_seq_one_letter_code
_entity_poly.pdbx_strand_id
1 'polypeptide(L)'
;MNKESQRRKILSFLDKGSNKDIDSFCIYQWIERCHFHGWWDLAVDLGAHVPPNSLDKNYHRRLDFILRECRERRNERPKYISAHPQERDLTHTLVRGFRLEGREYRADSHKDVFVKIIKIAFDRYPEVKDKVLVLRGSKRKYFSRDKRDLSGHCKLIPGSRIRVELNQNANTLYTVGKDVLRLFGMDYHSFEILTLGSARQPK
;
A
#
# COMPACT_ATOMS: atom_id res chain seq x y z
N MET A 1 9.80 -6.46 -13.86
CA MET A 1 9.07 -5.18 -13.83
C MET A 1 8.26 -5.10 -12.52
N ASN A 2 8.34 -4.00 -11.77
CA ASN A 2 7.75 -3.87 -10.42
C ASN A 2 6.21 -3.74 -10.46
N LYS A 3 5.48 -4.51 -9.65
CA LYS A 3 4.00 -4.50 -9.56
C LYS A 3 3.43 -3.10 -9.36
N GLU A 4 4.08 -2.27 -8.53
CA GLU A 4 3.62 -0.91 -8.21
C GLU A 4 3.88 0.07 -9.36
N SER A 5 4.89 -0.21 -10.19
CA SER A 5 5.17 0.59 -11.39
C SER A 5 4.15 0.28 -12.47
N GLN A 6 3.76 -0.99 -12.63
CA GLN A 6 2.71 -1.40 -13.59
C GLN A 6 1.34 -0.86 -13.17
N ARG A 7 0.97 -0.98 -11.89
CA ARG A 7 -0.29 -0.43 -11.37
C ARG A 7 -0.40 1.07 -11.60
N ARG A 8 0.67 1.83 -11.37
CA ARG A 8 0.72 3.27 -11.68
C ARG A 8 0.57 3.58 -13.16
N LYS A 9 1.14 2.76 -14.05
CA LYS A 9 0.95 2.91 -15.50
C LYS A 9 -0.50 2.68 -15.91
N ILE A 10 -1.15 1.64 -15.37
CA ILE A 10 -2.57 1.34 -15.60
C ILE A 10 -3.45 2.51 -15.13
N LEU A 11 -3.23 2.98 -13.90
CA LEU A 11 -3.97 4.11 -13.35
C LEU A 11 -3.77 5.39 -14.19
N SER A 12 -2.54 5.69 -14.58
CA SER A 12 -2.26 6.84 -15.44
C SER A 12 -2.90 6.70 -16.83
N PHE A 13 -3.12 5.48 -17.34
CA PHE A 13 -3.79 5.26 -18.61
C PHE A 13 -5.30 5.51 -18.51
N LEU A 14 -5.92 5.02 -17.44
CA LEU A 14 -7.35 5.22 -17.17
C LEU A 14 -7.68 6.70 -16.89
N ASP A 15 -6.81 7.40 -16.16
CA ASP A 15 -7.00 8.81 -15.76
C ASP A 15 -6.80 9.80 -16.92
N LYS A 16 -5.80 9.57 -17.79
CA LYS A 16 -5.43 10.54 -18.84
C LYS A 16 -6.29 10.45 -20.11
N GLY A 17 -7.32 9.59 -20.14
CA GLY A 17 -8.18 9.39 -21.31
C GLY A 17 -7.40 8.84 -22.50
N SER A 18 -7.42 7.51 -22.65
CA SER A 18 -6.93 6.75 -23.82
C SER A 18 -5.77 7.40 -24.60
N ASN A 19 -4.54 7.20 -24.13
CA ASN A 19 -3.38 7.46 -25.00
C ASN A 19 -3.48 6.52 -26.22
N LYS A 20 -3.53 7.08 -27.43
CA LYS A 20 -3.96 6.39 -28.67
C LYS A 20 -3.06 5.24 -29.14
N ASP A 21 -1.91 5.03 -28.49
CA ASP A 21 -0.86 4.12 -28.95
C ASP A 21 -0.78 2.79 -28.19
N ILE A 22 -1.71 2.51 -27.27
CA ILE A 22 -1.70 1.25 -26.50
C ILE A 22 -2.54 0.20 -27.22
N ASP A 23 -1.86 -0.84 -27.68
CA ASP A 23 -2.48 -1.97 -28.37
C ASP A 23 -3.42 -2.78 -27.45
N SER A 24 -4.44 -3.38 -28.05
CA SER A 24 -5.48 -4.16 -27.37
C SER A 24 -4.91 -5.39 -26.66
N PHE A 25 -3.85 -6.00 -27.19
CA PHE A 25 -3.18 -7.10 -26.50
C PHE A 25 -2.44 -6.64 -25.23
N CYS A 26 -1.91 -5.42 -25.21
CA CYS A 26 -1.30 -4.84 -24.01
C CYS A 26 -2.36 -4.62 -22.91
N ILE A 27 -3.55 -4.14 -23.29
CA ILE A 27 -4.68 -3.97 -22.37
C ILE A 27 -5.12 -5.33 -21.82
N TYR A 28 -5.25 -6.34 -22.68
CA TYR A 28 -5.53 -7.72 -22.26
C TYR A 28 -4.52 -8.24 -21.22
N GLN A 29 -3.22 -8.06 -21.45
CA GLN A 29 -2.18 -8.47 -20.51
C GLN A 29 -2.24 -7.70 -19.17
N TRP A 30 -2.69 -6.44 -19.18
CA TRP A 30 -2.93 -5.70 -17.96
C TRP A 30 -4.14 -6.23 -17.20
N ILE A 31 -5.21 -6.61 -17.91
CA ILE A 31 -6.40 -7.24 -17.32
C ILE A 31 -6.04 -8.57 -16.66
N GLU A 32 -5.26 -9.44 -17.32
CA GLU A 32 -4.77 -10.69 -16.70
C GLU A 32 -3.96 -10.45 -15.43
N ARG A 33 -3.11 -9.41 -15.42
CA ARG A 33 -2.32 -9.04 -14.23
C ARG A 33 -3.17 -8.44 -13.13
N CYS A 34 -4.14 -7.61 -13.46
CA CYS A 34 -5.12 -7.10 -12.50
C CYS A 34 -5.87 -8.27 -11.86
N HIS A 35 -6.27 -9.26 -12.65
CA HIS A 35 -6.89 -10.48 -12.14
C HIS A 35 -5.96 -11.26 -11.20
N PHE A 36 -4.71 -11.51 -11.60
CA PHE A 36 -3.73 -12.20 -10.76
C PHE A 36 -3.46 -11.48 -9.41
N HIS A 37 -3.46 -10.15 -9.41
CA HIS A 37 -3.16 -9.33 -8.22
C HIS A 37 -4.40 -8.89 -7.42
N GLY A 38 -5.61 -9.29 -7.82
CA GLY A 38 -6.85 -8.92 -7.14
C GLY A 38 -7.29 -7.47 -7.33
N TRP A 39 -6.84 -6.81 -8.40
CA TRP A 39 -7.23 -5.46 -8.75
C TRP A 39 -8.50 -5.47 -9.62
N TRP A 40 -9.58 -6.03 -9.07
CA TRP A 40 -10.82 -6.33 -9.81
C TRP A 40 -11.42 -5.12 -10.53
N ASP A 41 -11.54 -3.96 -9.87
CA ASP A 41 -12.06 -2.74 -10.52
C ASP A 41 -11.21 -2.31 -11.71
N LEU A 42 -9.88 -2.32 -11.56
CA LEU A 42 -8.98 -1.92 -12.64
C LEU A 42 -9.10 -2.86 -13.84
N ALA A 43 -9.28 -4.17 -13.60
CA ALA A 43 -9.53 -5.13 -14.67
C ALA A 43 -10.83 -4.80 -15.42
N VAL A 44 -11.90 -4.48 -14.69
CA VAL A 44 -13.21 -4.14 -15.27
C VAL A 44 -13.15 -2.83 -16.07
N ASP A 45 -12.52 -1.79 -15.52
CA ASP A 45 -12.37 -0.50 -16.18
C ASP A 45 -11.54 -0.61 -17.47
N LEU A 46 -10.43 -1.38 -17.42
CA LEU A 46 -9.62 -1.67 -18.60
C LEU A 46 -10.41 -2.44 -19.69
N GLY A 47 -11.34 -3.30 -19.29
CA GLY A 47 -12.18 -4.05 -20.22
C GLY A 47 -12.99 -3.15 -21.16
N ALA A 48 -13.40 -1.96 -20.71
CA ALA A 48 -14.11 -0.99 -21.54
C ALA A 48 -13.25 -0.40 -22.67
N HIS A 49 -11.93 -0.54 -22.57
CA HIS A 49 -10.96 -0.03 -23.55
C HIS A 49 -10.47 -1.09 -24.54
N VAL A 50 -11.00 -2.33 -24.49
CA VAL A 50 -10.70 -3.38 -25.47
C VAL A 50 -11.79 -3.38 -26.55
N PRO A 51 -11.51 -2.98 -27.80
CA PRO A 51 -12.50 -2.98 -28.87
C PRO A 51 -12.96 -4.40 -29.21
N PRO A 52 -14.21 -4.60 -29.67
CA PRO A 52 -14.64 -5.89 -30.19
C PRO A 52 -13.82 -6.26 -31.44
N ASN A 53 -13.46 -7.55 -31.58
CA ASN A 53 -12.63 -8.09 -32.67
C ASN A 53 -11.19 -7.58 -32.73
N SER A 54 -10.70 -6.93 -31.67
CA SER A 54 -9.31 -6.49 -31.56
C SER A 54 -8.34 -7.60 -31.12
N LEU A 55 -8.87 -8.73 -30.65
CA LEU A 55 -8.11 -9.87 -30.18
C LEU A 55 -8.53 -11.16 -30.92
N ASP A 56 -7.69 -12.19 -30.86
CA ASP A 56 -8.07 -13.52 -31.31
C ASP A 56 -9.29 -14.05 -30.52
N LYS A 57 -10.10 -14.91 -31.15
CA LYS A 57 -11.30 -15.50 -30.53
C LYS A 57 -11.00 -16.20 -29.20
N ASN A 58 -9.83 -16.84 -29.07
CA ASN A 58 -9.45 -17.50 -27.83
C ASN A 58 -9.13 -16.49 -26.72
N TYR A 59 -8.47 -15.38 -27.06
CA TYR A 59 -8.19 -14.31 -26.11
C TYR A 59 -9.46 -13.57 -25.71
N HIS A 60 -10.41 -13.36 -26.62
CA HIS A 60 -11.72 -12.81 -26.27
C HIS A 60 -12.49 -13.71 -25.28
N ARG A 61 -12.54 -15.03 -25.52
CA ARG A 61 -13.16 -15.97 -24.57
C ARG A 61 -12.52 -15.93 -23.18
N ARG A 62 -11.19 -15.87 -23.13
CA ARG A 62 -10.44 -15.78 -21.88
C ARG A 62 -10.63 -14.44 -21.19
N LEU A 63 -10.68 -13.35 -21.96
CA LEU A 63 -10.98 -12.01 -21.48
C LEU A 63 -12.37 -11.96 -20.84
N ASP A 64 -13.38 -12.50 -21.51
CA ASP A 64 -14.75 -12.55 -21.00
C ASP A 64 -14.84 -13.34 -19.69
N PHE A 65 -14.15 -14.48 -19.62
CA PHE A 65 -14.05 -15.26 -18.39
C PHE A 65 -13.43 -14.45 -17.24
N ILE A 66 -12.28 -13.81 -17.50
CA ILE A 66 -11.58 -13.00 -16.49
C ILE A 66 -12.41 -11.80 -16.05
N LEU A 67 -13.05 -11.09 -16.99
CA LEU A 67 -13.89 -9.93 -16.68
C LEU A 67 -15.13 -10.35 -15.88
N ARG A 68 -15.71 -11.52 -16.18
CA ARG A 68 -16.80 -12.10 -15.38
C ARG A 68 -16.34 -12.38 -13.96
N GLU A 69 -15.22 -13.08 -13.77
CA GLU A 69 -14.68 -13.33 -12.42
C GLU A 69 -14.38 -12.02 -11.69
N CYS A 70 -13.78 -11.03 -12.36
CA CYS A 70 -13.53 -9.72 -11.75
C CYS A 70 -14.82 -9.01 -11.33
N ARG A 71 -15.90 -9.11 -12.13
CA ARG A 71 -17.21 -8.51 -11.81
C ARG A 71 -17.88 -9.20 -10.63
N GLU A 72 -17.80 -10.53 -10.56
CA GLU A 72 -18.35 -11.33 -9.46
C GLU A 72 -17.60 -11.01 -8.14
N ARG A 73 -16.27 -10.99 -8.20
CA ARG A 73 -15.40 -10.70 -7.04
C ARG A 73 -15.29 -9.21 -6.72
N ARG A 74 -15.85 -8.32 -7.54
CA ARG A 74 -15.89 -6.87 -7.30
C ARG A 74 -16.58 -6.55 -5.96
N ASN A 75 -17.61 -7.32 -5.64
CA ASN A 75 -18.41 -7.17 -4.42
C ASN A 75 -17.88 -7.99 -3.23
N GLU A 76 -16.94 -8.91 -3.48
CA GLU A 76 -16.25 -9.69 -2.44
C GLU A 76 -15.09 -8.91 -1.80
N ARG A 77 -14.83 -7.67 -2.26
CA ARG A 77 -14.09 -6.74 -1.42
C ARG A 77 -14.85 -6.58 -0.11
N PRO A 78 -14.18 -6.67 1.06
CA PRO A 78 -14.81 -6.19 2.27
C PRO A 78 -15.25 -4.75 2.01
N LYS A 79 -16.51 -4.43 2.34
CA LYS A 79 -17.14 -3.11 2.22
C LYS A 79 -16.44 -2.09 3.14
N TYR A 80 -15.17 -1.84 2.92
CA TYR A 80 -14.48 -0.66 3.41
C TYR A 80 -14.52 0.35 2.27
N ILE A 81 -15.49 1.24 2.42
CA ILE A 81 -15.75 2.42 1.61
C ILE A 81 -14.43 2.97 1.07
N SER A 82 -14.37 3.08 -0.25
CA SER A 82 -13.43 3.89 -1.00
C SER A 82 -13.67 5.38 -0.70
N ALA A 83 -13.46 5.78 0.54
CA ALA A 83 -12.77 7.01 0.79
C ALA A 83 -11.30 6.58 0.74
N HIS A 84 -10.62 6.83 -0.38
CA HIS A 84 -9.27 7.32 -0.18
C HIS A 84 -9.51 8.76 0.27
N PRO A 85 -9.39 9.11 1.58
CA PRO A 85 -8.98 10.47 1.84
C PRO A 85 -7.69 10.60 1.04
N GLN A 86 -7.59 11.62 0.20
CA GLN A 86 -6.30 12.08 -0.32
C GLN A 86 -5.26 11.81 0.77
N GLU A 87 -4.28 10.95 0.53
CA GLU A 87 -3.26 10.66 1.53
C GLU A 87 -2.68 12.02 1.91
N ARG A 88 -3.12 12.53 3.08
CA ARG A 88 -2.77 13.87 3.51
C ARG A 88 -1.27 13.87 3.56
N ASP A 89 -0.63 14.85 2.90
CA ASP A 89 0.80 14.99 3.04
C ASP A 89 1.11 15.19 4.52
N LEU A 90 1.78 14.20 5.11
CA LEU A 90 2.11 14.19 6.52
C LEU A 90 3.34 15.05 6.81
N THR A 91 4.00 15.56 5.77
CA THR A 91 5.14 16.45 5.90
C THR A 91 4.71 17.73 6.62
N HIS A 92 5.55 18.23 7.53
CA HIS A 92 5.30 19.43 8.34
C HIS A 92 4.06 19.36 9.27
N THR A 93 3.53 18.17 9.54
CA THR A 93 2.44 17.99 10.50
C THR A 93 2.96 17.71 11.90
N LEU A 94 2.29 18.26 12.92
CA LEU A 94 2.56 17.94 14.32
C LEU A 94 1.67 16.78 14.75
N VAL A 95 2.28 15.72 15.29
CA VAL A 95 1.57 14.52 15.74
C VAL A 95 1.14 14.69 17.19
N ARG A 96 -0.12 14.35 17.48
CA ARG A 96 -0.64 14.16 18.85
C ARG A 96 -0.80 12.68 19.19
N GLY A 97 -1.01 11.85 18.18
CA GLY A 97 -1.22 10.42 18.36
C GLY A 97 -1.59 9.72 17.08
N PHE A 98 -2.16 8.54 17.24
CA PHE A 98 -2.73 7.77 16.13
C PHE A 98 -3.92 6.94 16.63
N ARG A 99 -4.78 6.57 15.68
CA ARG A 99 -5.87 5.62 15.88
C ARG A 99 -5.54 4.32 15.17
N LEU A 100 -5.87 3.20 15.78
CA LEU A 100 -5.78 1.86 15.20
C LEU A 100 -6.88 0.99 15.81
N GLU A 101 -7.68 0.34 14.97
CA GLU A 101 -8.79 -0.53 15.38
C GLU A 101 -9.75 0.15 16.39
N GLY A 102 -10.05 1.42 16.15
CA GLY A 102 -10.92 2.23 17.01
C GLY A 102 -10.28 2.71 18.32
N ARG A 103 -9.03 2.33 18.62
CA ARG A 103 -8.30 2.76 19.82
C ARG A 103 -7.35 3.89 19.51
N GLU A 104 -7.25 4.85 20.41
CA GLU A 104 -6.31 5.97 20.30
C GLU A 104 -5.06 5.74 21.15
N TYR A 105 -3.92 6.11 20.57
CA TYR A 105 -2.60 5.96 21.16
C TYR A 105 -1.88 7.29 21.09
N ARG A 106 -1.41 7.77 22.24
CA ARG A 106 -0.57 8.99 22.30
C ARG A 106 0.75 8.74 21.60
N ALA A 107 1.20 9.69 20.79
CA ALA A 107 2.52 9.68 20.16
C ALA A 107 2.94 11.11 19.83
N ASP A 108 4.23 11.39 19.96
CA ASP A 108 4.72 12.78 19.87
C ASP A 108 5.44 13.06 18.53
N SER A 109 5.59 12.05 17.67
CA SER A 109 6.18 12.18 16.33
C SER A 109 5.80 11.02 15.41
N HIS A 110 5.96 11.17 14.10
CA HIS A 110 5.75 10.07 13.13
C HIS A 110 6.65 8.88 13.38
N LYS A 111 7.88 9.11 13.84
CA LYS A 111 8.81 8.04 14.23
C LYS A 111 8.29 7.26 15.43
N ASP A 112 7.72 7.95 16.42
CA ASP A 112 7.13 7.33 17.60
C ASP A 112 5.87 6.53 17.24
N VAL A 113 4.98 7.09 16.39
CA VAL A 113 3.84 6.36 15.83
C VAL A 113 4.30 5.06 15.17
N PHE A 114 5.28 5.14 14.29
CA PHE A 114 5.78 3.98 13.55
C PHE A 114 6.32 2.90 14.48
N VAL A 115 7.17 3.27 15.46
CA VAL A 115 7.70 2.32 16.45
C VAL A 115 6.59 1.69 17.30
N LYS A 116 5.58 2.48 17.71
CA LYS A 116 4.45 1.99 18.50
C LYS A 116 3.58 1.01 17.74
N ILE A 117 3.33 1.24 16.46
CA ILE A 117 2.58 0.30 15.62
C ILE A 117 3.30 -1.03 15.49
N ILE A 118 4.61 -1.00 15.23
CA ILE A 118 5.42 -2.21 15.15
C ILE A 118 5.38 -2.95 16.49
N LYS A 119 5.51 -2.22 17.60
CA LYS A 119 5.41 -2.79 18.94
C LYS A 119 4.05 -3.46 19.17
N ILE A 120 2.94 -2.80 18.82
CA ILE A 120 1.59 -3.37 18.94
C ILE A 120 1.47 -4.66 18.14
N ALA A 121 1.98 -4.69 16.90
CA ALA A 121 2.01 -5.90 16.08
C ALA A 121 2.85 -7.02 16.72
N PHE A 122 4.01 -6.67 17.27
CA PHE A 122 4.93 -7.61 17.93
C PHE A 122 4.39 -8.16 19.24
N ASP A 123 3.66 -7.34 20.01
CA ASP A 123 3.04 -7.75 21.26
C ASP A 123 1.84 -8.67 21.00
N ARG A 124 1.12 -8.47 19.88
CA ARG A 124 -0.03 -9.29 19.49
C ARG A 124 0.36 -10.63 18.86
N TYR A 125 1.46 -10.66 18.09
CA TYR A 125 1.92 -11.85 17.37
C TYR A 125 3.43 -12.10 17.59
N PRO A 126 3.83 -12.41 18.84
CA PRO A 126 5.23 -12.45 19.23
C PRO A 126 6.04 -13.56 18.54
N GLU A 127 5.39 -14.64 18.11
CA GLU A 127 5.98 -15.80 17.45
C GLU A 127 6.37 -15.54 15.99
N VAL A 128 5.78 -14.52 15.34
CA VAL A 128 6.05 -14.18 13.94
C VAL A 128 6.68 -12.80 13.75
N LYS A 129 7.33 -12.23 14.78
CA LYS A 129 8.01 -10.92 14.73
C LYS A 129 8.95 -10.80 13.53
N ASP A 130 9.64 -11.87 13.17
CA ASP A 130 10.62 -11.90 12.08
C ASP A 130 10.02 -11.68 10.69
N LYS A 131 8.70 -11.77 10.52
CA LYS A 131 8.02 -11.48 9.25
C LYS A 131 8.43 -10.11 8.72
N VAL A 132 8.62 -9.08 9.57
CA VAL A 132 8.99 -7.73 9.12
C VAL A 132 10.29 -7.68 8.31
N LEU A 133 11.19 -8.67 8.45
CA LEU A 133 12.47 -8.71 7.75
C LEU A 133 12.30 -8.86 6.21
N VAL A 134 11.12 -9.27 5.75
CA VAL A 134 10.79 -9.32 4.31
C VAL A 134 10.55 -7.93 3.71
N LEU A 135 10.21 -6.93 4.53
CA LEU A 135 9.94 -5.57 4.08
C LEU A 135 11.27 -4.85 3.78
N ARG A 136 11.42 -4.36 2.55
CA ARG A 136 12.62 -3.66 2.08
C ARG A 136 12.27 -2.44 1.25
N GLY A 137 13.03 -1.36 1.46
CA GLY A 137 13.01 -0.21 0.57
C GLY A 137 13.84 -0.49 -0.68
N SER A 138 13.82 0.47 -1.63
CA SER A 138 14.55 0.34 -2.89
C SER A 138 16.07 0.26 -2.71
N LYS A 139 16.62 1.01 -1.76
CA LYS A 139 18.07 1.09 -1.50
C LYS A 139 18.51 0.47 -0.17
N ARG A 140 17.64 0.44 0.84
CA ARG A 140 17.98 0.03 2.21
C ARG A 140 16.89 -0.84 2.82
N LYS A 141 17.29 -1.71 3.74
CA LYS A 141 16.37 -2.51 4.55
C LYS A 141 15.64 -1.59 5.53
N TYR A 142 14.36 -1.85 5.77
CA TYR A 142 13.63 -1.17 6.85
C TYR A 142 13.90 -1.82 8.21
N PHE A 143 14.09 -3.14 8.21
CA PHE A 143 14.32 -3.93 9.41
C PHE A 143 15.57 -4.80 9.25
N SER A 144 16.37 -4.89 10.30
CA SER A 144 17.48 -5.85 10.38
C SER A 144 17.83 -6.18 11.82
N ARG A 145 18.45 -7.34 12.03
CA ARG A 145 19.09 -7.69 13.31
C ARG A 145 20.50 -7.12 13.42
N ASP A 146 21.14 -6.84 12.28
CA ASP A 146 22.48 -6.26 12.21
C ASP A 146 22.39 -4.73 12.09
N LYS A 147 23.06 -4.00 12.99
CA LYS A 147 23.12 -2.54 12.94
C LYS A 147 23.80 -2.03 11.66
N ARG A 148 24.74 -2.80 11.08
CA ARG A 148 25.50 -2.43 9.87
C ARG A 148 24.64 -2.34 8.61
N ASP A 149 23.47 -3.00 8.63
CA ASP A 149 22.50 -2.96 7.53
C ASP A 149 21.68 -1.66 7.48
N LEU A 150 21.69 -0.86 8.55
CA LEU A 150 20.82 0.30 8.75
C LEU A 150 21.64 1.58 8.91
N SER A 151 20.99 2.73 8.79
CA SER A 151 21.63 4.01 9.08
C SER A 151 21.90 4.21 10.58
N GLY A 152 22.68 5.26 10.88
CA GLY A 152 22.92 5.70 12.26
C GLY A 152 21.66 6.10 13.04
N HIS A 153 20.53 6.34 12.37
CA HIS A 153 19.25 6.71 12.99
C HIS A 153 18.32 5.51 13.26
N CYS A 154 18.83 4.29 13.28
CA CYS A 154 18.03 3.12 13.62
C CYS A 154 17.75 3.01 15.13
N LYS A 155 16.64 2.34 15.49
CA LYS A 155 16.27 2.05 16.88
C LYS A 155 16.00 0.56 17.08
N LEU A 156 16.37 0.01 18.24
CA LEU A 156 15.96 -1.34 18.63
C LEU A 156 14.47 -1.32 18.98
N ILE A 157 13.69 -2.23 18.39
CA ILE A 157 12.27 -2.35 18.73
C ILE A 157 12.16 -3.03 20.10
N PRO A 158 11.50 -2.40 21.09
CA PRO A 158 11.35 -2.98 22.42
C PRO A 158 10.79 -4.41 22.38
N GLY A 159 11.35 -5.31 23.21
CA GLY A 159 10.91 -6.71 23.25
C GLY A 159 11.32 -7.54 22.03
N SER A 160 12.35 -7.12 21.27
CA SER A 160 12.87 -7.88 20.13
C SER A 160 14.37 -7.69 19.94
N ARG A 161 14.98 -8.54 19.08
CA ARG A 161 16.35 -8.37 18.57
C ARG A 161 16.40 -7.62 17.23
N ILE A 162 15.27 -7.05 16.79
CA ILE A 162 15.12 -6.41 15.49
C ILE A 162 15.26 -4.90 15.65
N ARG A 163 16.06 -4.30 14.78
CA ARG A 163 16.23 -2.85 14.65
C ARG A 163 15.42 -2.34 13.47
N VAL A 164 14.93 -1.12 13.59
CA VAL A 164 14.14 -0.43 12.57
C VAL A 164 14.85 0.85 12.09
N GLU A 165 14.85 1.07 10.78
CA GLU A 165 15.31 2.31 10.14
C GLU A 165 14.30 3.43 10.37
N LEU A 166 14.76 4.55 10.96
CA LEU A 166 13.91 5.73 11.20
C LEU A 166 14.34 6.95 10.38
N ASN A 167 15.37 6.85 9.54
CA ASN A 167 15.75 7.90 8.60
C ASN A 167 14.86 7.87 7.34
N GLN A 168 13.55 7.99 7.55
CA GLN A 168 12.54 8.02 6.51
C GLN A 168 11.65 9.24 6.75
N ASN A 169 11.07 9.77 5.67
CA ASN A 169 10.09 10.85 5.79
C ASN A 169 8.76 10.34 6.38
N ALA A 170 7.92 11.27 6.81
CA ALA A 170 6.62 11.02 7.43
C ALA A 170 5.72 10.08 6.60
N ASN A 171 5.63 10.33 5.30
CA ASN A 171 4.79 9.55 4.38
C ASN A 171 5.33 8.11 4.23
N THR A 172 6.65 7.94 4.06
CA THR A 172 7.27 6.61 4.00
C THR A 172 7.05 5.83 5.28
N LEU A 173 7.20 6.45 6.46
CA LEU A 173 6.94 5.79 7.74
C LEU A 173 5.47 5.33 7.85
N TYR A 174 4.53 6.16 7.39
CA TYR A 174 3.11 5.82 7.37
C TYR A 174 2.81 4.64 6.43
N THR A 175 3.31 4.67 5.19
CA THR A 175 3.14 3.59 4.22
C THR A 175 3.75 2.28 4.72
N VAL A 176 4.99 2.31 5.21
CA VAL A 176 5.65 1.11 5.75
C VAL A 176 4.91 0.62 7.01
N GLY A 177 4.37 1.52 7.83
CA GLY A 177 3.51 1.16 8.96
C GLY A 177 2.26 0.38 8.54
N LYS A 178 1.59 0.82 7.47
CA LYS A 178 0.47 0.06 6.87
C LYS A 178 0.90 -1.29 6.34
N ASP A 179 2.07 -1.39 5.71
CA ASP A 179 2.59 -2.66 5.21
C ASP A 179 2.93 -3.63 6.35
N VAL A 180 3.44 -3.13 7.48
CA VAL A 180 3.62 -3.94 8.70
C VAL A 180 2.27 -4.46 9.19
N LEU A 181 1.26 -3.60 9.36
CA LEU A 181 -0.07 -4.03 9.80
C LEU A 181 -0.66 -5.10 8.87
N ARG A 182 -0.59 -4.88 7.56
CA ARG A 182 -1.03 -5.84 6.54
C ARG A 182 -0.29 -7.18 6.66
N LEU A 183 1.02 -7.16 6.86
CA LEU A 183 1.86 -8.36 6.97
C LEU A 183 1.49 -9.22 8.20
N PHE A 184 0.99 -8.58 9.25
CA PHE A 184 0.52 -9.23 10.48
C PHE A 184 -0.99 -9.52 10.47
N GLY A 185 -1.67 -9.33 9.33
CA GLY A 185 -3.12 -9.57 9.21
C GLY A 185 -3.98 -8.62 10.05
N MET A 186 -3.44 -7.44 10.41
CA MET A 186 -4.17 -6.41 11.14
C MET A 186 -4.89 -5.46 10.18
N ASP A 187 -5.95 -4.81 10.66
CA ASP A 187 -6.69 -3.83 9.85
C ASP A 187 -5.91 -2.53 9.68
N TYR A 188 -5.09 -2.49 8.63
CA TYR A 188 -4.29 -1.32 8.26
C TYR A 188 -5.11 -0.14 7.73
N HIS A 189 -6.40 -0.32 7.42
CA HIS A 189 -7.29 0.77 7.01
C HIS A 189 -7.79 1.57 8.22
N SER A 190 -7.93 0.93 9.38
CA SER A 190 -8.23 1.60 10.64
C SER A 190 -7.09 2.49 11.16
N PHE A 191 -5.92 2.43 10.54
CA PHE A 191 -4.75 3.20 10.94
C PHE A 191 -4.77 4.64 10.42
N GLU A 192 -4.88 5.59 11.36
CA GLU A 192 -4.91 7.02 11.10
C GLU A 192 -3.94 7.76 12.02
N ILE A 193 -3.15 8.70 11.49
CA ILE A 193 -2.33 9.59 12.32
C ILE A 193 -3.15 10.82 12.70
N LEU A 194 -3.19 11.13 14.00
CA LEU A 194 -3.88 12.29 14.55
C LEU A 194 -2.90 13.46 14.65
N THR A 195 -3.20 14.54 13.94
CA THR A 195 -2.35 15.75 13.87
C THR A 195 -3.04 16.96 14.48
N LEU A 196 -2.25 17.94 14.94
CA LEU A 196 -2.75 19.20 15.54
C LEU A 196 -3.06 20.30 14.50
N GLY A 197 -2.94 20.01 13.21
CA GLY A 197 -3.05 20.98 12.11
C GLY A 197 -1.74 21.15 11.33
N SER A 198 -1.84 21.63 10.09
CA SER A 198 -0.69 21.95 9.24
C SER A 198 -0.17 23.33 9.59
N ALA A 199 1.12 23.46 9.90
CA ALA A 199 1.77 24.76 10.02
C ALA A 199 1.95 25.39 8.62
N ARG A 200 0.85 25.87 8.02
CA ARG A 200 0.92 26.86 6.93
C ARG A 200 0.60 28.21 7.54
N GLN A 201 1.63 28.99 7.87
CA GLN A 201 1.45 30.44 7.86
C GLN A 201 1.43 30.88 6.39
N PRO A 202 0.39 31.59 5.93
CA PRO A 202 0.46 32.24 4.63
C PRO A 202 1.55 33.33 4.69
N LYS A 203 2.43 33.33 3.69
CA LYS A 203 3.24 34.52 3.35
C LYS A 203 2.33 35.55 2.69
#